data_AF-A0A321L4Q3-F1
#
_entry.id   AF-A0A321L4Q3-F1
#
_cell.length_a   1.000
_cell.length_b   1.000
_cell.length_c   1.000
_cell.angle_alpha   90.00
_cell.angle_beta   90.00
_cell.angle_gamma   90.00
#
_symmetry.space_group_name_H-M   'P 1'
#
loop_
_entity.id
_entity.type
_entity.pdbx_description
1 polymer ?
#
loop_
_entity_poly.entity_id
_entity_poly.type
_entity_poly.pdbx_seq_one_letter_code
_entity_poly.pdbx_strand_id
1 'polypeptide(L)'
;GGAEAASWIISALMQNSSRIMKGMMFHPQWYILAFSAFGLGCGLTFYCFVIKQVDAQNLMAGVLWGWVALTAIVSFYVPGGSYLFLWPLLFAAVGQLAVGGTKLISARTANIVLVLGSLPAILVIAPMAHKIFFAFAAQSTLIVNILLGLLLSLLVGQIVPVASSRRWWLPSFMGSTALGLLIIAIVLPSPV
;
A
#
# COMPACT_ATOMS: atom_id res chain seq x y z
N GLY A 1 13.29 34.38 -9.48
CA GLY A 1 13.40 33.04 -10.09
C GLY A 1 12.55 32.01 -9.35
N GLY A 2 13.06 31.39 -8.29
CA GLY A 2 12.34 30.33 -7.57
C GLY A 2 11.32 30.79 -6.51
N ALA A 3 11.55 31.94 -5.87
CA ALA A 3 10.69 32.43 -4.78
C ALA A 3 9.27 32.81 -5.27
N GLU A 4 9.17 33.49 -6.42
CA GLU A 4 7.87 33.86 -7.00
C GLU A 4 7.10 32.63 -7.53
N ALA A 5 7.82 31.66 -8.11
CA ALA A 5 7.23 30.39 -8.52
C ALA A 5 6.67 29.62 -7.31
N ALA A 6 7.42 29.57 -6.20
CA ALA A 6 6.96 28.96 -4.96
C ALA A 6 5.72 29.68 -4.38
N SER A 7 5.71 31.02 -4.37
CA SER A 7 4.54 31.77 -3.88
C SER A 7 3.31 31.61 -4.77
N TRP A 8 3.49 31.51 -6.09
CA TRP A 8 2.39 31.26 -7.02
C TRP A 8 1.81 29.85 -6.83
N ILE A 9 2.66 28.85 -6.63
CA ILE A 9 2.21 27.48 -6.35
C ILE A 9 1.43 27.42 -5.03
N ILE A 10 1.93 28.08 -3.98
CA ILE A 10 1.27 28.09 -2.66
C ILE A 10 -0.09 28.80 -2.74
N SER A 11 -0.17 29.94 -3.43
CA SER A 11 -1.44 30.68 -3.55
C SER A 11 -2.46 29.93 -4.42
N ALA A 12 -2.01 29.27 -5.51
CA ALA A 12 -2.85 28.39 -6.32
C ALA A 12 -3.38 27.20 -5.50
N LEU A 13 -2.54 26.59 -4.66
CA LEU A 13 -2.95 25.52 -3.73
C LEU A 13 -3.97 26.01 -2.71
N MET A 14 -3.78 27.21 -2.15
CA MET A 14 -4.71 27.77 -1.16
C MET A 14 -6.07 28.14 -1.76
N GLN A 15 -6.11 28.77 -2.93
CA GLN A 15 -7.39 29.07 -3.61
C GLN A 15 -8.16 27.78 -3.94
N ASN A 16 -7.45 26.73 -4.35
CA ASN A 16 -8.09 25.48 -4.75
C ASN A 16 -8.47 24.58 -3.56
N SER A 17 -7.92 24.81 -2.36
CA SER A 17 -8.25 24.03 -1.15
C SER A 17 -9.75 24.01 -0.84
N SER A 18 -10.44 25.13 -1.05
CA SER A 18 -11.89 25.26 -0.85
C SER A 18 -12.71 24.43 -1.84
N ARG A 19 -12.23 24.28 -3.09
CA ARG A 19 -12.85 23.43 -4.11
C ARG A 19 -12.59 21.96 -3.84
N ILE A 20 -11.38 21.61 -3.39
CA ILE A 20 -11.00 20.25 -3.00
C ILE A 20 -11.87 19.78 -1.82
N MET A 21 -12.08 20.65 -0.82
CA MET A 21 -12.94 20.32 0.34
C MET A 21 -14.38 20.01 -0.07
N LYS A 22 -14.94 20.77 -1.02
CA LYS A 22 -16.29 20.52 -1.55
C LYS A 22 -16.35 19.23 -2.39
N GLY A 23 -15.37 19.00 -3.26
CA GLY A 23 -15.31 17.78 -4.09
C GLY A 23 -15.24 16.48 -3.28
N MET A 24 -14.56 16.50 -2.13
CA MET A 24 -14.48 15.35 -1.22
C MET A 24 -15.84 14.96 -0.61
N MET A 25 -16.78 15.89 -0.46
CA MET A 25 -18.11 15.59 0.06
C MET A 25 -19.01 14.90 -0.96
N PHE A 26 -18.84 15.22 -2.25
CA PHE A 26 -19.74 14.70 -3.28
C PHE A 26 -19.31 13.31 -3.77
N HIS A 27 -18.02 13.05 -4.04
CA HIS A 27 -17.57 11.77 -4.61
C HIS A 27 -16.33 11.18 -3.91
N PRO A 28 -16.45 10.75 -2.63
CA PRO A 28 -15.32 10.25 -1.85
C PRO A 28 -14.64 9.03 -2.47
N GLN A 29 -15.35 8.18 -3.21
CA GLN A 29 -14.79 6.96 -3.81
C GLN A 29 -13.62 7.22 -4.78
N TRP A 30 -13.66 8.30 -5.58
CA TRP A 30 -12.61 8.57 -6.57
C TRP A 30 -11.32 9.06 -5.91
N TYR A 31 -11.43 9.87 -4.86
CA TYR A 31 -10.29 10.31 -4.08
C TYR A 31 -9.63 9.14 -3.35
N ILE A 32 -10.42 8.23 -2.77
CA ILE A 32 -9.89 7.01 -2.13
C ILE A 32 -9.05 6.21 -3.13
N LEU A 33 -9.60 5.96 -4.31
CA LEU A 33 -8.92 5.18 -5.34
C LEU A 33 -7.64 5.87 -5.82
N ALA A 34 -7.68 7.18 -6.07
CA ALA A 34 -6.51 7.93 -6.51
C ALA A 34 -5.39 7.93 -5.46
N PHE A 35 -5.71 8.25 -4.20
CA PHE A 35 -4.70 8.28 -3.13
C PHE A 35 -4.16 6.89 -2.80
N SER A 36 -5.02 5.87 -2.78
CA SER A 36 -4.60 4.49 -2.55
C SER A 36 -3.70 3.98 -3.67
N ALA A 37 -4.06 4.26 -4.93
CA ALA A 37 -3.24 3.90 -6.09
C ALA A 37 -1.89 4.63 -6.06
N PHE A 38 -1.87 5.90 -5.66
CA PHE A 38 -0.64 6.67 -5.50
C PHE A 38 0.25 6.08 -4.40
N GLY A 39 -0.30 5.79 -3.21
CA GLY A 39 0.43 5.17 -2.11
C GLY A 39 1.03 3.82 -2.48
N LEU A 40 0.24 2.96 -3.15
CA LEU A 40 0.71 1.68 -3.68
C LEU A 40 1.80 1.85 -4.74
N GLY A 41 1.67 2.84 -5.64
CA GLY A 41 2.68 3.17 -6.64
C GLY A 41 4.01 3.61 -6.03
N CYS A 42 3.97 4.48 -5.02
CA CYS A 42 5.15 4.86 -4.24
C CYS A 42 5.79 3.67 -3.53
N GLY A 43 4.98 2.84 -2.85
CA GLY A 43 5.45 1.64 -2.16
C GLY A 43 6.11 0.64 -3.13
N LEU A 44 5.50 0.40 -4.29
CA LEU A 44 6.07 -0.46 -5.34
C LEU A 44 7.36 0.11 -5.90
N THR A 45 7.44 1.41 -6.11
CA THR A 45 8.66 2.07 -6.62
C THR A 45 9.81 1.92 -5.64
N PHE A 46 9.57 2.19 -4.35
CA PHE A 46 10.53 1.98 -3.28
C PHE A 46 10.97 0.51 -3.20
N TYR A 47 10.01 -0.41 -3.28
CA TYR A 47 10.28 -1.83 -3.29
C TYR A 47 11.17 -2.26 -4.48
N CYS A 48 10.85 -1.82 -5.70
CA CYS A 48 11.65 -2.08 -6.90
C CYS A 48 13.06 -1.49 -6.80
N PHE A 49 13.26 -0.47 -5.97
CA PHE A 49 14.59 0.09 -5.69
C PHE A 49 15.36 -0.81 -4.71
N VAL A 50 14.73 -1.24 -3.61
CA VAL A 50 15.38 -2.06 -2.57
C VAL A 50 15.74 -3.47 -3.08
N ILE A 51 14.89 -4.10 -3.89
CA ILE A 51 15.14 -5.45 -4.43
C ILE A 51 16.39 -5.53 -5.33
N LYS A 52 16.92 -4.39 -5.79
CA LYS A 52 18.19 -4.35 -6.54
C LYS A 52 19.41 -4.54 -5.64
N GLN A 53 19.27 -4.25 -4.36
CA GLN A 53 20.39 -4.19 -3.41
C GLN A 53 20.40 -5.38 -2.45
N VAL A 54 19.25 -6.01 -2.23
CA VAL A 54 19.06 -7.03 -1.19
C VAL A 54 18.55 -8.33 -1.81
N ASP A 55 19.10 -9.46 -1.36
CA ASP A 55 18.59 -10.79 -1.71
C ASP A 55 17.12 -10.93 -1.30
N ALA A 56 16.32 -11.61 -2.11
CA ALA A 56 14.91 -11.88 -1.85
C ALA A 56 14.69 -12.53 -0.48
N GLN A 57 15.56 -13.47 -0.07
CA GLN A 57 15.42 -14.15 1.22
C GLN A 57 15.62 -13.18 2.39
N ASN A 58 16.65 -12.33 2.31
CA ASN A 58 16.92 -11.30 3.32
C ASN A 58 15.82 -10.23 3.36
N LEU A 59 15.27 -9.87 2.20
CA LEU A 59 14.18 -8.91 2.10
C LEU A 59 12.91 -9.43 2.80
N MET A 60 12.58 -10.71 2.57
CA MET A 60 11.41 -11.35 3.19
C MET A 60 11.59 -11.52 4.70
N ALA A 61 12.78 -11.90 5.17
CA ALA A 61 13.09 -11.94 6.58
C ALA A 61 12.98 -10.54 7.22
N GLY A 62 13.50 -9.50 6.55
CA GLY A 62 13.41 -8.12 7.01
C GLY A 62 11.97 -7.62 7.13
N VAL A 63 11.11 -7.96 6.16
CA VAL A 63 9.67 -7.66 6.23
C VAL A 63 9.03 -8.34 7.45
N LEU A 64 9.26 -9.64 7.65
CA LEU A 64 8.69 -10.37 8.79
C LEU A 64 9.15 -9.77 10.13
N TRP A 65 10.42 -9.41 10.25
CA TRP A 65 10.96 -8.71 11.42
C TRP A 65 10.30 -7.34 11.64
N GLY A 66 10.09 -6.57 10.58
CA GLY A 66 9.36 -5.30 10.66
C GLY A 66 7.94 -5.47 11.19
N TRP A 67 7.24 -6.52 10.72
CA TRP A 67 5.90 -6.86 11.21
C TRP A 67 5.88 -7.36 12.66
N VAL A 68 6.88 -8.13 13.09
CA VAL A 68 7.06 -8.54 14.50
C VAL A 68 7.26 -7.31 15.38
N ALA A 69 8.16 -6.41 14.99
CA ALA A 69 8.41 -5.18 15.73
C ALA A 69 7.17 -4.30 15.82
N LEU A 70 6.43 -4.13 14.72
CA LEU A 70 5.18 -3.38 14.71
C LEU A 70 4.11 -4.01 15.62
N THR A 71 3.97 -5.35 15.57
CA THR A 71 3.05 -6.09 16.44
C THR A 71 3.41 -5.89 17.92
N ALA A 72 4.70 -5.95 18.25
CA ALA A 72 5.19 -5.70 19.61
C ALA A 72 4.90 -4.27 20.07
N ILE A 73 5.24 -3.26 19.25
CA ILE A 73 4.94 -1.85 19.56
C ILE A 73 3.44 -1.67 19.82
N VAL A 74 2.58 -2.13 18.92
CA VAL A 74 1.12 -1.98 19.05
C VAL A 74 0.60 -2.71 20.28
N SER A 75 1.19 -3.84 20.67
CA SER A 75 0.77 -4.58 21.87
C SER A 75 0.94 -3.78 23.17
N PHE A 76 1.92 -2.87 23.22
CA PHE A 76 2.13 -2.01 24.39
C PHE A 76 1.18 -0.82 24.43
N TYR A 77 0.87 -0.22 23.28
CA TYR A 77 0.07 1.02 23.22
C TYR A 77 -1.44 0.78 23.10
N VAL A 78 -1.85 -0.32 22.47
CA VAL A 78 -3.25 -0.60 22.15
C VAL A 78 -3.58 -2.02 22.61
N PRO A 79 -4.20 -2.20 23.79
CA PRO A 79 -4.64 -3.50 24.26
C PRO A 79 -5.55 -4.17 23.23
N GLY A 80 -5.17 -5.37 22.78
CA GLY A 80 -5.89 -6.12 21.73
C GLY A 80 -5.63 -5.65 20.29
N GLY A 81 -4.96 -4.52 20.07
CA GLY A 81 -4.62 -4.05 18.72
C GLY A 81 -3.57 -4.92 18.02
N SER A 82 -2.74 -5.63 18.80
CA SER A 82 -1.71 -6.54 18.26
C SER A 82 -2.28 -7.68 17.42
N TYR A 83 -3.52 -8.14 17.70
CA TYR A 83 -4.16 -9.18 16.90
C TYR A 83 -4.33 -8.78 15.43
N LEU A 84 -4.50 -7.48 15.15
CA LEU A 84 -4.65 -6.98 13.78
C LEU A 84 -3.40 -7.23 12.93
N PHE A 85 -2.22 -7.23 13.55
CA PHE A 85 -0.94 -7.44 12.89
C PHE A 85 -0.45 -8.89 13.00
N LEU A 86 -0.74 -9.54 14.13
CA LEU A 86 -0.34 -10.91 14.42
C LEU A 86 -0.94 -11.91 13.43
N TRP A 87 -2.22 -11.78 13.08
CA TRP A 87 -2.88 -12.69 12.14
C TRP A 87 -2.26 -12.66 10.73
N PRO A 88 -2.14 -11.48 10.07
CA PRO A 88 -1.41 -11.36 8.80
C PRO A 88 0.01 -11.94 8.86
N LEU A 89 0.74 -11.63 9.95
CA LEU A 89 2.12 -12.07 10.15
C LEU A 89 2.21 -13.60 10.25
N LEU A 90 1.37 -14.23 11.06
CA LEU A 90 1.38 -15.69 11.27
C LEU A 90 1.11 -16.44 9.97
N PHE A 91 0.05 -16.09 9.25
CA PHE A 91 -0.32 -16.80 8.02
C PHE A 91 0.69 -16.60 6.90
N ALA A 92 1.28 -15.41 6.79
CA ALA A 92 2.34 -15.18 5.85
C ALA A 92 3.61 -15.95 6.23
N ALA A 93 4.01 -15.93 7.51
CA ALA A 93 5.17 -16.70 7.99
C ALA A 93 5.00 -18.20 7.72
N VAL A 94 3.82 -18.76 7.97
CA VAL A 94 3.50 -20.16 7.64
C VAL A 94 3.59 -20.41 6.15
N GLY A 95 3.02 -19.52 5.32
CA GLY A 95 3.13 -19.62 3.85
C GLY A 95 4.59 -19.60 3.37
N GLN A 96 5.42 -18.74 3.96
CA GLN A 96 6.84 -18.66 3.64
C GLN A 96 7.62 -19.89 4.10
N LEU A 97 7.37 -20.41 5.30
CA LEU A 97 7.99 -21.62 5.80
C LEU A 97 7.59 -22.84 4.96
N ALA A 98 6.33 -22.92 4.55
CA ALA A 98 5.83 -24.01 3.70
C ALA A 98 6.52 -24.04 2.33
N VAL A 99 6.74 -22.88 1.71
CA VAL A 99 7.43 -22.80 0.42
C VAL A 99 8.95 -22.96 0.57
N GLY A 100 9.55 -22.33 1.58
CA GLY A 100 11.00 -22.38 1.82
C GLY A 100 11.51 -23.73 2.33
N GLY A 101 10.69 -24.48 3.08
CA GLY A 101 11.05 -25.78 3.65
C GLY A 101 11.05 -26.94 2.66
N THR A 102 10.42 -26.77 1.50
CA THR A 102 10.24 -27.85 0.52
C THR A 102 10.99 -27.55 -0.78
N LYS A 103 12.02 -28.32 -1.09
CA LYS A 103 12.82 -28.15 -2.32
C LYS A 103 12.12 -28.59 -3.61
N LEU A 104 10.97 -29.27 -3.53
CA LEU A 104 10.32 -29.96 -4.65
C LEU A 104 8.96 -29.36 -5.08
N ILE A 105 8.57 -28.20 -4.54
CA ILE A 105 7.28 -27.60 -4.90
C ILE A 105 7.38 -26.85 -6.23
N SER A 106 6.41 -27.09 -7.12
CA SER A 106 6.30 -26.37 -8.38
C SER A 106 6.05 -24.87 -8.16
N ALA A 107 6.56 -24.00 -9.04
CA ALA A 107 6.38 -22.55 -8.92
C ALA A 107 4.90 -22.13 -8.82
N ARG A 108 3.99 -22.84 -9.50
CA ARG A 108 2.54 -22.59 -9.43
C ARG A 108 2.01 -22.91 -8.03
N THR A 109 2.36 -24.06 -7.47
CA THR A 109 1.92 -24.46 -6.13
C THR A 109 2.47 -23.52 -5.06
N ALA A 110 3.74 -23.12 -5.17
CA ALA A 110 4.35 -22.14 -4.28
C ALA A 110 3.57 -20.82 -4.28
N ASN A 111 3.24 -20.28 -5.46
CA ASN A 111 2.45 -19.06 -5.58
C ASN A 111 1.05 -19.21 -4.94
N ILE A 112 0.37 -20.34 -5.12
CA ILE A 112 -0.93 -20.59 -4.49
C ILE A 112 -0.81 -20.57 -2.96
N VAL A 113 0.19 -21.26 -2.41
CA VAL A 113 0.43 -21.30 -0.95
C VAL A 113 0.72 -19.89 -0.41
N LEU A 114 1.54 -19.10 -1.11
CA LEU A 114 1.84 -17.72 -0.72
C LEU A 114 0.61 -16.82 -0.79
N VAL A 115 -0.21 -16.94 -1.84
CA VAL A 115 -1.47 -16.18 -1.99
C VAL A 115 -2.43 -16.52 -0.86
N LEU A 116 -2.64 -17.82 -0.59
CA LEU A 116 -3.46 -18.27 0.53
C LEU A 116 -2.94 -17.75 1.88
N GLY A 117 -1.61 -17.74 2.08
CA GLY A 117 -0.99 -17.17 3.29
C GLY A 117 -1.19 -15.66 3.45
N SER A 118 -1.37 -14.92 2.34
CA SER A 118 -1.64 -13.47 2.38
C SER A 118 -3.11 -13.09 2.46
N LEU A 119 -4.03 -14.03 2.21
CA LEU A 119 -5.48 -13.74 2.24
C LEU A 119 -5.92 -13.11 3.56
N PRO A 120 -5.49 -13.61 4.74
CA PRO A 120 -5.84 -12.98 6.01
C PRO A 120 -5.35 -11.53 6.12
N ALA A 121 -4.18 -11.22 5.57
CA ALA A 121 -3.67 -9.85 5.52
C ALA A 121 -4.60 -8.93 4.73
N ILE A 122 -5.03 -9.36 3.54
CA ILE A 122 -5.94 -8.61 2.68
C ILE A 122 -7.30 -8.44 3.37
N LEU A 123 -7.85 -9.53 3.93
CA LEU A 123 -9.15 -9.54 4.59
C LEU A 123 -9.21 -8.66 5.84
N VAL A 124 -8.08 -8.47 6.55
CA VAL A 124 -8.02 -7.59 7.73
C VAL A 124 -7.72 -6.14 7.32
N ILE A 125 -6.70 -5.92 6.49
CA ILE A 125 -6.18 -4.57 6.21
C ILE A 125 -7.10 -3.81 5.26
N ALA A 126 -7.68 -4.44 4.24
CA ALA A 126 -8.55 -3.76 3.28
C ALA A 126 -9.78 -3.10 3.94
N PRO A 127 -10.61 -3.80 4.74
CA PRO A 127 -11.73 -3.15 5.42
C PRO A 127 -11.29 -2.17 6.50
N MET A 128 -10.12 -2.36 7.14
CA MET A 128 -9.57 -1.37 8.06
C MET A 128 -9.21 -0.06 7.35
N ALA A 129 -8.49 -0.14 6.23
CA ALA A 129 -8.14 1.01 5.41
C ALA A 129 -9.41 1.77 4.97
N HIS A 130 -10.43 1.05 4.52
CA HIS A 130 -11.72 1.62 4.16
C HIS A 130 -12.40 2.33 5.34
N LYS A 131 -12.47 1.69 6.52
CA LYS A 131 -13.10 2.26 7.71
C LYS A 131 -12.36 3.49 8.24
N ILE A 132 -11.02 3.44 8.28
CA ILE A 132 -10.19 4.59 8.70
C ILE A 132 -10.38 5.75 7.75
N PHE A 133 -10.33 5.49 6.44
CA PHE A 133 -10.59 6.52 5.45
C PHE A 133 -11.97 7.12 5.62
N PHE A 134 -13.01 6.30 5.76
CA PHE A 134 -14.38 6.77 5.90
C PHE A 134 -14.58 7.59 7.19
N ALA A 135 -13.96 7.19 8.30
CA ALA A 135 -14.10 7.86 9.59
C ALA A 135 -13.39 9.23 9.66
N PHE A 136 -12.23 9.36 8.99
CA PHE A 136 -11.36 10.54 9.14
C PHE A 136 -11.12 11.30 7.82
N ALA A 137 -11.75 10.87 6.73
CA ALA A 137 -11.62 11.42 5.39
C ALA A 137 -10.13 11.64 5.01
N ALA A 138 -9.84 12.72 4.29
CA ALA A 138 -8.52 13.00 3.74
C ALA A 138 -7.38 13.17 4.77
N GLN A 139 -7.69 13.47 6.03
CA GLN A 139 -6.66 13.58 7.08
C GLN A 139 -5.98 12.23 7.36
N SER A 140 -6.67 11.12 7.06
CA SER A 140 -6.14 9.77 7.27
C SER A 140 -5.39 9.17 6.08
N THR A 141 -5.23 9.93 4.98
CA THR A 141 -4.57 9.44 3.76
C THR A 141 -3.19 8.86 4.04
N LEU A 142 -2.43 9.49 4.93
CA LEU A 142 -1.11 9.00 5.34
C LEU A 142 -1.20 7.64 6.04
N ILE A 143 -2.13 7.48 6.97
CA ILE A 143 -2.33 6.23 7.73
C ILE A 143 -2.76 5.10 6.78
N VAL A 144 -3.69 5.39 5.87
CA VAL A 144 -4.15 4.42 4.87
C VAL A 144 -3.02 3.99 3.95
N ASN A 145 -2.19 4.94 3.48
CA ASN A 145 -1.04 4.62 2.64
C ASN A 145 0.01 3.79 3.39
N ILE A 146 0.24 4.05 4.68
CA ILE A 146 1.11 3.22 5.52
C ILE A 146 0.54 1.79 5.62
N LEU A 147 -0.76 1.63 5.88
CA LEU A 147 -1.40 0.32 5.94
C LEU A 147 -1.32 -0.43 4.60
N LEU A 148 -1.54 0.25 3.49
CA LEU A 148 -1.41 -0.33 2.15
C LEU A 148 0.06 -0.68 1.83
N GLY A 149 1.01 0.15 2.23
CA GLY A 149 2.44 -0.13 2.12
C GLY A 149 2.86 -1.34 2.96
N LEU A 150 2.33 -1.48 4.16
CA LEU A 150 2.50 -2.65 5.01
C LEU A 150 1.91 -3.89 4.35
N LEU A 151 0.68 -3.82 3.83
CA LEU A 151 0.08 -4.93 3.08
C LEU A 151 0.96 -5.32 1.87
N LEU A 152 1.43 -4.33 1.12
CA LEU A 152 2.33 -4.54 -0.01
C LEU A 152 3.65 -5.21 0.41
N SER A 153 4.21 -4.79 1.56
CA SER A 153 5.42 -5.42 2.12
C SER A 153 5.22 -6.91 2.40
N LEU A 154 4.02 -7.30 2.85
CA LEU A 154 3.64 -8.69 3.12
C LEU A 154 3.49 -9.51 1.82
N LEU A 155 3.00 -8.87 0.76
CA LEU A 155 2.82 -9.45 -0.57
C LEU A 155 4.14 -9.58 -1.35
N VAL A 156 5.25 -9.05 -0.84
CA VAL A 156 6.57 -9.07 -1.49
C VAL A 156 6.96 -10.46 -1.99
N GLY A 157 6.79 -11.49 -1.16
CA GLY A 157 7.16 -12.86 -1.53
C GLY A 157 6.44 -13.38 -2.77
N GLN A 158 5.24 -12.86 -3.09
CA GLN A 158 4.49 -13.21 -4.29
C GLN A 158 4.91 -12.38 -5.51
N ILE A 159 5.39 -11.17 -5.28
CA ILE A 159 5.76 -10.22 -6.34
C ILE A 159 7.17 -10.52 -6.86
N VAL A 160 8.12 -10.96 -6.01
CA VAL A 160 9.51 -11.24 -6.41
C VAL A 160 9.61 -12.15 -7.65
N PRO A 161 8.97 -13.34 -7.68
CA PRO A 161 9.16 -14.28 -8.79
C PRO A 161 8.64 -13.70 -10.12
N VAL A 162 7.51 -13.00 -10.07
CA VAL A 162 6.83 -12.41 -11.22
C VAL A 162 7.56 -11.16 -11.72
N ALA A 163 8.12 -10.35 -10.81
CA ALA A 163 8.77 -9.09 -11.16
C ALA A 163 10.08 -9.30 -11.94
N SER A 164 10.74 -10.45 -11.84
CA SER A 164 12.05 -10.71 -12.46
C SER A 164 12.11 -10.43 -13.97
N SER A 165 11.01 -10.61 -14.72
CA SER A 165 10.97 -10.42 -16.18
C SER A 165 10.61 -9.00 -16.64
N ARG A 166 9.83 -8.22 -15.87
CA ARG A 166 9.37 -6.86 -16.26
C ARG A 166 9.25 -5.89 -15.07
N ARG A 167 10.34 -5.74 -14.31
CA ARG A 167 10.41 -4.99 -13.04
C ARG A 167 9.81 -3.57 -13.06
N TRP A 168 9.86 -2.86 -14.19
CA TRP A 168 9.42 -1.45 -14.30
C TRP A 168 8.00 -1.26 -14.87
N TRP A 169 7.37 -2.30 -15.40
CA TRP A 169 6.03 -2.16 -15.99
C TRP A 169 4.95 -1.93 -14.92
N LEU A 170 5.02 -2.69 -13.81
CA LEU A 170 4.09 -2.59 -12.68
C LEU A 170 4.02 -1.18 -12.06
N PRO A 171 5.14 -0.57 -11.61
CA PRO A 171 5.09 0.75 -11.00
C PRO A 171 4.69 1.84 -12.00
N SER A 172 5.15 1.77 -13.25
CA SER A 172 4.77 2.74 -14.29
C SER A 172 3.27 2.68 -14.60
N PHE A 173 2.71 1.47 -14.69
CA PHE A 173 1.28 1.30 -14.92
C PHE A 173 0.47 1.86 -13.75
N MET A 174 0.77 1.47 -12.50
CA MET A 174 0.06 2.00 -11.33
C MET A 174 0.21 3.51 -11.16
N GLY A 175 1.39 4.06 -11.41
CA GLY A 175 1.63 5.51 -11.39
C GLY A 175 0.80 6.24 -12.44
N SER A 176 0.71 5.68 -13.66
CA SER A 176 -0.11 6.23 -14.74
C SER A 176 -1.60 6.13 -14.41
N THR A 177 -2.05 5.01 -13.84
CA THR A 177 -3.44 4.83 -13.39
C THR A 177 -3.79 5.80 -12.27
N ALA A 178 -2.89 6.00 -11.30
CA ALA A 178 -3.08 6.95 -10.20
C ALA A 178 -3.21 8.40 -10.73
N LEU A 179 -2.33 8.81 -11.65
CA LEU A 179 -2.41 10.12 -12.30
C LEU A 179 -3.72 10.29 -13.08
N GLY A 180 -4.11 9.27 -13.85
CA GLY A 180 -5.38 9.29 -14.61
C GLY A 180 -6.59 9.45 -13.70
N LEU A 181 -6.65 8.68 -12.61
CA LEU A 181 -7.74 8.77 -11.63
C LEU A 181 -7.78 10.12 -10.92
N LEU A 182 -6.62 10.71 -10.63
CA LEU A 182 -6.51 12.03 -10.00
C LEU A 182 -7.01 13.13 -10.94
N ILE A 183 -6.65 13.08 -12.22
CA ILE A 183 -7.17 14.00 -13.24
C ILE A 183 -8.69 13.88 -13.36
N ILE A 184 -9.22 12.64 -13.42
CA ILE A 184 -10.66 12.38 -13.49
C ILE A 184 -11.37 12.95 -12.26
N ALA A 185 -10.81 12.75 -11.06
CA ALA A 185 -11.38 13.27 -9.81
C ALA A 185 -11.41 14.80 -9.74
N ILE A 186 -10.48 15.49 -10.41
CA ILE A 186 -10.46 16.96 -10.48
C ILE A 186 -11.43 17.48 -11.55
N VAL A 187 -11.56 16.78 -12.68
CA VAL A 187 -12.28 17.26 -13.86
C VAL A 187 -13.78 16.94 -13.84
N LEU A 188 -14.19 15.82 -13.21
CA LEU A 188 -15.60 15.44 -13.16
C LEU A 188 -16.44 16.52 -12.45
N PRO A 189 -17.38 17.18 -13.17
CA PRO A 189 -18.26 18.17 -12.57
C PRO A 189 -19.17 17.47 -11.56
N SER A 190 -19.36 18.09 -10.39
CA SER A 190 -20.39 17.66 -9.44
C SER A 190 -21.76 17.73 -10.13
N PRO A 191 -22.55 16.64 -10.15
CA PRO A 191 -23.94 16.75 -10.58
C PRO A 191 -24.64 17.73 -9.64
N VAL A 192 -25.21 18.78 -10.24
CA VAL A 192 -25.94 19.87 -9.56
C VAL A 192 -27.26 19.36 -9.01
#